data_AF-A0A4U2ZZ18-F1
#
_entry.id   AF-A0A4U2ZZ18-F1
#
_cell.length_a   1.000
_cell.length_b   1.000
_cell.length_c   1.000
_cell.angle_alpha   90.00
_cell.angle_beta   90.00
_cell.angle_gamma   90.00
#
_symmetry.space_group_name_H-M   'P 1'
#
loop_
_entity.id
_entity.type
_entity.pdbx_description
1 polymer ?
#
loop_
_entity_poly.entity_id
_entity_poly.type
_entity_poly.pdbx_seq_one_letter_code
_entity_poly.pdbx_strand_id
1 'polypeptide(L)' 'LLRRLEKQELVTSSWDKTESRPRKYYVLSEYGLEIFLQLKKEWIKDSKELYKLLKEEEKNEFD' A
#
# COMPACT_ATOMS: atom_id res chain seq x y z
N LEU A 1 6.07 8.69 -8.98
CA LEU A 1 5.48 8.14 -7.74
C LEU A 1 6.50 7.97 -6.61
N LEU A 2 7.58 7.18 -6.78
CA LEU A 2 8.58 6.92 -5.72
C LEU A 2 9.21 8.19 -5.12
N ARG A 3 9.58 9.18 -5.95
CA ARG A 3 10.06 10.50 -5.46
C ARG A 3 9.07 11.23 -4.54
N ARG A 4 7.75 11.02 -4.75
CA ARG A 4 6.71 11.61 -3.91
C ARG A 4 6.64 10.87 -2.57
N LEU A 5 6.71 9.54 -2.59
CA LEU A 5 6.75 8.73 -1.36
C LEU A 5 8.01 9.05 -0.54
N GLU A 6 9.14 9.28 -1.20
CA GLU A 6 10.39 9.72 -0.57
C GLU A 6 10.23 11.13 0.04
N LYS A 7 9.61 12.07 -0.68
CA LYS A 7 9.29 13.42 -0.14
C LYS A 7 8.32 13.37 1.05
N GLN A 8 7.47 12.35 1.12
CA GLN A 8 6.55 12.09 2.24
C GLN A 8 7.20 11.24 3.34
N GLU A 9 8.49 10.95 3.22
CA GLU A 9 9.27 10.17 4.20
C GLU A 9 8.79 8.73 4.40
N LEU A 10 7.95 8.22 3.50
CA LEU A 10 7.43 6.85 3.53
C LEU A 10 8.45 5.83 3.01
N VAL A 11 9.41 6.28 2.21
CA VAL A 11 10.51 5.43 1.73
C VAL A 11 11.83 6.18 1.85
N THR A 12 12.88 5.46 2.20
CA THR A 12 14.26 5.92 2.10
C THR A 12 14.88 5.39 0.83
N SER A 13 15.97 6.01 0.38
CA SER A 13 16.68 5.56 -0.81
C SER A 13 18.17 5.41 -0.61
N SER A 14 18.75 4.46 -1.33
CA SER A 14 20.19 4.20 -1.35
C SER A 14 20.68 4.01 -2.78
N TRP A 15 21.93 4.43 -3.01
CA TRP A 15 22.60 4.20 -4.28
C TRP A 15 23.49 2.98 -4.16
N ASP A 16 23.21 1.97 -4.98
CA ASP A 16 24.15 0.88 -5.20
C ASP A 16 25.11 1.27 -6.32
N LYS A 17 26.39 1.32 -6.00
CA LYS A 17 27.49 1.71 -6.89
C LYS A 17 28.40 0.53 -7.25
N THR A 18 28.00 -0.69 -6.94
CA THR A 18 28.79 -1.89 -7.21
C THR A 18 28.80 -2.29 -8.69
N GLU A 19 27.79 -1.90 -9.46
CA GLU A 19 27.69 -2.13 -10.91
C GLU A 19 28.15 -0.93 -11.74
N SER A 20 28.49 -1.13 -13.02
CA SER A 20 28.94 -0.07 -13.94
C SER A 20 27.90 1.04 -14.19
N ARG A 21 26.65 0.84 -13.74
CA ARG A 21 25.57 1.83 -13.74
C ARG A 21 24.93 1.88 -12.36
N PRO A 22 25.07 3.01 -11.61
CA PRO A 22 24.54 3.09 -10.27
C PRO A 22 23.01 3.03 -10.28
N ARG A 23 22.44 2.21 -9.39
CA ARG A 23 20.98 2.03 -9.25
C ARG A 23 20.49 2.65 -7.95
N LYS A 24 19.35 3.33 -8.00
CA LYS A 24 18.69 3.89 -6.82
C LYS A 24 17.61 2.91 -6.33
N TYR A 25 17.80 2.35 -5.14
CA TYR A 25 16.83 1.49 -4.47
C TYR A 25 15.98 2.30 -3.50
N TYR A 26 14.76 1.85 -3.28
CA TYR A 26 13.83 2.45 -2.33
C TYR A 26 13.36 1.38 -1.35
N VAL A 27 13.37 1.68 -0.07
CA VAL A 27 12.93 0.79 1.01
C VAL A 27 11.94 1.55 1.89
N LEU A 28 10.93 0.87 2.43
CA LEU A 28 10.03 1.49 3.40
C LEU A 28 10.84 2.01 4.59
N SER A 29 10.55 3.25 5.00
CA SER A 29 11.00 3.73 6.30
C SER A 29 10.16 3.08 7.41
N GLU A 30 10.56 3.24 8.67
CA GLU A 30 9.74 2.82 9.82
C GLU A 30 8.36 3.50 9.78
N TYR A 31 8.33 4.81 9.53
CA TYR A 31 7.09 5.55 9.33
C TYR A 31 6.27 5.02 8.14
N GLY A 32 6.92 4.72 7.02
CA GLY A 32 6.27 4.12 5.85
C GLY A 32 5.65 2.77 6.14
N LEU A 33 6.29 1.96 6.98
CA LEU A 33 5.77 0.66 7.42
C LEU A 33 4.52 0.83 8.29
N GLU A 34 4.51 1.79 9.22
CA GLU A 34 3.34 2.09 10.06
C GLU A 34 2.14 2.52 9.21
N ILE A 35 2.35 3.45 8.28
CA ILE A 35 1.30 3.91 7.35
C ILE A 35 0.82 2.76 6.47
N PHE A 36 1.72 1.92 5.96
CA PHE A 36 1.35 0.74 5.18
C PHE A 36 0.44 -0.21 5.98
N LEU A 37 0.74 -0.46 7.26
CA LEU A 37 -0.08 -1.33 8.10
C LEU A 37 -1.47 -0.74 8.36
N GLN A 38 -1.57 0.58 8.56
CA GLN A 38 -2.86 1.27 8.72
C GLN A 38 -3.70 1.17 7.45
N LEU A 39 -3.13 1.54 6.30
CA LEU A 39 -3.81 1.46 5.00
C LEU A 39 -4.24 0.03 4.66
N LYS A 40 -3.39 -0.96 4.96
CA LYS A 40 -3.73 -2.38 4.78
C LYS A 40 -4.93 -2.78 5.63
N LYS A 41 -4.99 -2.32 6.88
CA LYS A 41 -6.12 -2.62 7.79
C LYS A 41 -7.41 -1.98 7.27
N GLU A 42 -7.36 -0.71 6.87
CA GLU A 42 -8.51 0.01 6.31
C GLU A 42 -8.98 -0.66 5.01
N TRP A 43 -8.08 -0.94 4.08
CA TRP A 43 -8.39 -1.63 2.84
C TRP A 43 -9.12 -2.96 3.07
N ILE A 44 -8.64 -3.78 4.02
CA ILE A 44 -9.28 -5.06 4.35
C ILE A 44 -10.68 -4.83 4.94
N LYS A 45 -10.86 -3.80 5.78
CA LYS A 45 -12.16 -3.45 6.35
C LYS A 45 -13.14 -3.03 5.25
N ASP A 46 -12.74 -2.08 4.42
CA ASP A 46 -13.58 -1.53 3.35
C ASP A 46 -13.93 -2.61 2.32
N SER A 47 -12.96 -3.48 1.98
CA SER A 47 -13.21 -4.62 1.10
C SER A 47 -14.26 -5.57 1.70
N LYS A 48 -14.19 -5.87 3.00
CA LYS A 48 -15.17 -6.73 3.67
C LYS A 48 -16.57 -6.11 3.68
N GLU A 49 -16.66 -4.81 3.93
CA GLU A 49 -17.93 -4.08 3.89
C GLU A 49 -18.53 -4.10 2.49
N LEU A 50 -17.72 -3.85 1.46
CA LEU A 50 -18.14 -3.95 0.06
C LEU A 50 -18.63 -5.36 -0.30
N TYR A 51 -17.88 -6.40 0.09
CA TYR A 51 -18.30 -7.79 -0.14
C TYR A 51 -19.60 -8.13 0.60
N LYS A 52 -19.83 -7.55 1.78
CA LYS A 52 -21.08 -7.75 2.51
C LYS A 52 -22.25 -7.13 1.76
N LEU A 53 -22.10 -5.89 1.28
CA LEU A 53 -23.14 -5.20 0.50
C LEU A 53 -23.49 -5.98 -0.77
N LEU A 54 -22.47 -6.44 -1.52
CA LEU A 54 -22.68 -7.23 -2.74
C LEU A 54 -23.38 -8.56 -2.47
N LYS A 55 -23.13 -9.20 -1.31
CA LYS A 55 -23.83 -10.44 -0.91
C LYS A 55 -25.27 -10.21 -0.45
N GLU A 56 -25.58 -9.04 0.09
CA GLU A 56 -26.95 -8.69 0.48
C GLU A 56 -27.83 -8.43 -0.76
N GLU A 57 -27.26 -7.91 -1.86
CA GLU A 57 -27.96 -7.79 -3.15
C GLU A 57 -28.32 -9.17 -3.72
N GLU A 58 -27.39 -10.13 -3.73
CA GLU A 58 -27.68 -11.50 -4.18
C GLU A 58 -28.80 -12.15 -3.36
N LYS A 59 -28.91 -11.86 -2.05
CA LYS A 59 -29.94 -12.49 -1.21
C LYS A 59 -31.33 -11.89 -1.40
N ASN A 60 -31.42 -10.62 -1.79
CA ASN A 60 -32.68 -9.92 -2.03
C ASN A 60 -33.26 -10.16 -3.45
N GLU A 61 -32.47 -10.68 -4.40
CA GLU A 61 -32.96 -11.04 -5.75
C GLU A 61 -33.63 -12.43 -5.81
N PHE A 62 -33.49 -13.25 -4.77
CA PHE A 62 -34.07 -14.60 -4.68
C PHE A 62 -35.19 -14.76 -3.63
N ASP A 63 -35.60 -13.67 -2.97
CA ASP A 63 -36.83 -13.57 -2.17
C ASP A 63 -37.93 -12.86 -2.99
#